data_AF-A0A925UKB0-F1
#
_entry.id   AF-A0A925UKB0-F1
#
_cell.length_a   1.000
_cell.length_b   1.000
_cell.length_c   1.000
_cell.angle_alpha   90.00
_cell.angle_beta   90.00
_cell.angle_gamma   90.00
#
_symmetry.space_group_name_H-M   'P 1'
#
loop_
_entity.id
_entity.type
_entity.pdbx_description
1 polymer ?
#
loop_
_entity_poly.entity_id
_entity_poly.type
_entity_poly.pdbx_seq_one_letter_code
_entity_poly.pdbx_strand_id
1 'polypeptide(L)'
;MSPSALSQTPGFALTTSTPRLGSSPAALRTLLLAGCIASVAAAAWVGEPAASVRADPELAFLLRGMAGIKAAIVLAAVGVLFWRFGHAVSKRSAGAYLVGAWLLAGATALVWQLSFVPFAALAFHAGEFTLLFVAWRDHQGRSSGFRWKPVTAARSRPSPRMHTRSARSASAASELVAS
;
A
#
# COMPACT_ATOMS: atom_id res chain seq x y z
N MET A 1 51.09 -37.28 -7.26
CA MET A 1 49.96 -37.98 -6.60
C MET A 1 48.80 -37.01 -6.56
N SER A 2 47.82 -37.20 -7.46
CA SER A 2 46.67 -36.32 -7.64
C SER A 2 45.46 -36.91 -6.94
N PRO A 3 44.83 -36.22 -5.98
CA PRO A 3 43.54 -36.64 -5.46
C PRO A 3 42.42 -36.22 -6.42
N SER A 4 41.91 -37.26 -7.06
CA SER A 4 40.59 -37.49 -7.63
C SER A 4 39.51 -36.43 -7.35
N ALA A 5 38.94 -35.98 -8.47
CA ALA A 5 37.56 -35.53 -8.58
C ALA A 5 36.59 -36.55 -7.96
N LEU A 6 35.53 -36.08 -7.29
CA LEU A 6 34.14 -36.54 -7.36
C LEU A 6 33.31 -35.97 -6.20
N SER A 7 32.40 -35.05 -6.52
CA SER A 7 31.00 -35.01 -6.05
C SER A 7 30.38 -33.62 -6.32
N GLN A 8 30.16 -33.29 -7.59
CA GLN A 8 29.09 -32.37 -7.93
C GLN A 8 27.77 -33.11 -7.70
N THR A 9 27.22 -33.03 -6.49
CA THR A 9 25.79 -33.27 -6.29
C THR A 9 25.03 -32.18 -7.04
N PRO A 10 24.21 -32.50 -8.06
CA PRO A 10 23.32 -31.53 -8.65
C PRO A 10 22.33 -31.11 -7.57
N GLY A 11 22.59 -29.93 -6.97
CA GLY A 11 21.68 -29.30 -6.04
C GLY A 11 20.35 -29.15 -6.76
N PHE A 12 19.39 -29.98 -6.37
CA PHE A 12 18.00 -29.90 -6.81
C PHE A 12 17.49 -28.56 -6.30
N ALA A 13 17.68 -27.51 -7.11
CA ALA A 13 17.07 -26.23 -6.92
C ALA A 13 15.56 -26.45 -7.09
N LEU A 14 14.92 -26.82 -5.99
CA LEU A 14 13.48 -26.72 -5.83
C LEU A 14 13.17 -25.23 -5.93
N THR A 15 13.03 -24.74 -7.17
CA THR A 15 12.24 -23.57 -7.52
C THR A 15 10.82 -23.89 -7.09
N THR A 16 10.59 -23.84 -5.78
CA THR A 16 9.27 -23.66 -5.19
C THR A 16 8.84 -22.28 -5.64
N SER A 17 8.33 -22.22 -6.87
CA SER A 17 7.54 -21.14 -7.39
C SER A 17 6.27 -21.11 -6.55
N THR A 18 6.37 -20.64 -5.32
CA THR A 18 5.21 -20.36 -4.47
C THR A 18 4.30 -19.46 -5.30
N PRO A 19 3.11 -19.93 -5.71
CA PRO A 19 2.23 -19.13 -6.53
C PRO A 19 1.84 -17.90 -5.70
N ARG A 20 2.43 -16.75 -6.05
CA ARG A 20 1.94 -15.45 -5.58
C ARG A 20 0.58 -15.28 -6.23
N LEU A 21 -0.46 -15.77 -5.58
CA LEU A 21 -1.83 -15.32 -5.83
C LEU A 21 -1.86 -13.81 -5.49
N GLY A 22 -1.34 -12.99 -6.38
CA GLY A 22 -1.40 -11.54 -6.29
C GLY A 22 -2.83 -11.14 -6.59
N SER A 23 -3.60 -10.79 -5.57
CA SER A 23 -4.92 -10.21 -5.76
C SER A 23 -4.74 -8.96 -6.62
N SER A 24 -5.44 -8.89 -7.76
CA SER A 24 -5.41 -7.72 -8.62
C SER A 24 -5.82 -6.48 -7.80
N PRO A 25 -5.14 -5.33 -7.94
CA PRO A 25 -5.48 -4.11 -7.22
C PRO A 25 -6.93 -3.67 -7.49
N ALA A 26 -7.46 -3.96 -8.69
CA ALA A 26 -8.87 -3.73 -9.03
C ALA A 26 -9.80 -4.61 -8.18
N ALA A 27 -9.46 -5.88 -7.98
CA ALA A 27 -10.27 -6.80 -7.18
C ALA A 27 -10.35 -6.36 -5.70
N LEU A 28 -9.24 -5.86 -5.13
CA LEU A 28 -9.23 -5.34 -3.76
C LEU A 28 -10.10 -4.08 -3.60
N ARG A 29 -10.07 -3.17 -4.59
CA ARG A 29 -10.92 -1.98 -4.60
C ARG A 29 -12.40 -2.34 -4.72
N THR A 30 -12.74 -3.27 -5.61
CA THR A 30 -14.12 -3.76 -5.75
C THR A 30 -14.58 -4.42 -4.45
N LEU A 31 -13.73 -5.25 -3.82
CA LEU A 31 -14.05 -5.91 -2.56
C LEU A 31 -14.22 -4.91 -1.41
N LEU A 32 -13.40 -3.86 -1.35
CA LEU A 32 -13.55 -2.76 -0.39
C LEU A 32 -14.92 -2.11 -0.51
N LEU A 33 -15.27 -1.65 -1.72
CA LEU A 33 -16.53 -0.96 -1.97
C LEU A 33 -17.73 -1.88 -1.75
N ALA A 34 -17.70 -3.09 -2.32
CA ALA A 34 -18.77 -4.06 -2.19
C ALA A 34 -19.03 -4.43 -0.72
N GLY A 35 -17.98 -4.66 0.07
CA GLY A 35 -18.15 -4.99 1.48
C GLY A 35 -18.58 -3.79 2.33
N CYS A 36 -18.17 -2.56 2.01
CA CYS A 36 -18.71 -1.36 2.66
C CYS A 36 -20.22 -1.22 2.37
N ILE A 37 -20.63 -1.36 1.11
CA ILE A 37 -22.05 -1.31 0.71
C ILE A 37 -22.83 -2.43 1.40
N ALA A 38 -22.32 -3.65 1.39
CA ALA A 38 -22.96 -4.79 2.05
C ALA A 38 -23.08 -4.57 3.57
N SER A 39 -22.07 -4.00 4.22
CA SER A 39 -22.11 -3.71 5.66
C SER A 39 -23.12 -2.63 6.00
N VAL A 40 -23.22 -1.57 5.19
CA VAL A 40 -24.25 -0.54 5.34
C VAL A 40 -25.64 -1.12 5.10
N ALA A 41 -25.83 -1.94 4.07
CA ALA A 41 -27.10 -2.60 3.80
C ALA A 41 -27.51 -3.55 4.94
N ALA A 42 -26.57 -4.34 5.46
CA ALA A 42 -26.82 -5.23 6.60
C ALA A 42 -27.19 -4.44 7.87
N ALA A 43 -26.47 -3.36 8.17
CA ALA A 43 -26.84 -2.45 9.26
C ALA A 43 -28.25 -1.90 9.06
N ALA A 44 -28.55 -1.44 7.83
CA ALA A 44 -29.84 -0.87 7.50
C ALA A 44 -31.01 -1.83 7.74
N TRP A 45 -30.81 -3.12 7.46
CA TRP A 45 -31.80 -4.18 7.67
C TRP A 45 -32.02 -4.54 9.14
N VAL A 46 -31.01 -4.36 10.00
CA VAL A 46 -31.07 -4.73 11.43
C VAL A 46 -31.50 -3.56 12.30
N GLY A 47 -31.22 -2.32 11.88
CA GLY A 47 -31.37 -1.14 12.71
C GLY A 47 -32.82 -0.63 12.80
N GLU A 48 -33.52 -1.03 13.86
CA GLU A 48 -34.72 -0.33 14.32
C GLU A 48 -34.31 0.74 15.36
N PRO A 49 -34.74 2.01 15.22
CA PRO A 49 -34.34 3.06 16.15
C PRO A 49 -34.92 2.80 17.55
N ALA A 50 -34.08 2.93 18.57
CA ALA A 50 -34.46 2.72 19.96
C ALA A 50 -35.65 3.61 20.37
N ALA A 51 -36.62 3.05 21.09
CA ALA A 51 -37.84 3.76 21.48
C ALA A 51 -37.55 5.03 22.31
N SER A 52 -36.53 5.01 23.16
CA SER A 52 -36.09 6.15 23.97
C SER A 52 -35.62 7.35 23.12
N VAL A 53 -35.02 7.09 21.96
CA VAL A 53 -34.51 8.15 21.07
C VAL A 53 -35.62 8.74 20.19
N ARG A 54 -36.74 8.02 19.99
CA ARG A 54 -37.93 8.59 19.33
C ARG A 54 -38.65 9.62 20.21
N ALA A 55 -38.47 9.53 21.53
CA ALA A 55 -39.12 10.43 22.47
C ALA A 55 -38.46 11.83 22.54
N ASP A 56 -37.21 11.96 22.09
CA ASP A 56 -36.46 13.22 22.11
C ASP A 56 -35.87 13.56 20.72
N PRO A 57 -36.52 14.45 19.95
CA PRO A 57 -36.08 14.81 18.61
C PRO A 57 -34.78 15.64 18.59
N GLU A 58 -34.49 16.40 19.64
CA GLU A 58 -33.27 17.23 19.72
C GLU A 58 -32.04 16.34 19.91
N LEU A 59 -32.12 15.37 20.82
CA LEU A 59 -31.08 14.37 21.02
C LEU A 59 -30.84 13.56 19.73
N ALA A 60 -31.91 13.17 19.03
CA ALA A 60 -31.80 12.45 17.77
C ALA A 60 -31.12 13.28 16.68
N PHE A 61 -31.35 14.60 16.62
CA PHE A 61 -30.68 15.50 15.68
C PHE A 61 -29.18 15.63 16.01
N LEU A 62 -28.83 15.82 17.28
CA LEU A 62 -27.44 15.90 17.73
C LEU A 62 -26.65 14.62 17.39
N LEU A 63 -27.23 13.45 17.68
CA LEU A 63 -26.60 12.16 17.41
C LEU A 63 -26.43 11.91 15.90
N ARG A 64 -27.39 12.34 15.06
CA ARG A 64 -27.24 12.29 13.60
C ARG A 64 -26.18 13.24 13.07
N GLY A 65 -26.04 14.43 13.65
CA GLY A 65 -24.94 15.34 13.33
C GLY A 65 -23.57 14.70 13.59
N MET A 66 -23.41 14.06 14.76
CA MET A 66 -22.20 13.32 15.10
C MET A 66 -21.95 12.13 14.15
N ALA A 67 -23.01 11.39 13.81
CA ALA A 67 -22.95 10.31 12.83
C ALA A 67 -22.50 10.83 11.44
N GLY A 68 -22.90 12.03 11.05
CA GLY A 68 -22.45 12.70 9.82
C GLY A 68 -20.96 12.97 9.79
N ILE A 69 -20.38 13.47 10.88
CA ILE A 69 -18.93 13.65 11.01
C ILE A 69 -18.22 12.30 10.88
N LYS A 70 -18.72 11.26 11.57
CA LYS A 70 -18.19 9.91 11.45
C LYS A 70 -18.25 9.39 10.01
N ALA A 71 -19.35 9.63 9.30
CA ALA A 71 -19.49 9.25 7.89
C ALA A 71 -18.44 9.93 7.01
N ALA A 72 -18.15 11.22 7.22
CA ALA A 72 -17.07 11.91 6.52
C ALA A 72 -15.69 11.27 6.77
N ILE A 73 -15.41 10.88 8.02
CA ILE A 73 -14.17 10.17 8.38
C ILE A 73 -14.10 8.81 7.66
N VAL A 74 -15.19 8.04 7.63
CA VAL A 74 -15.24 6.75 6.92
C VAL A 74 -15.00 6.93 5.43
N LEU A 75 -15.61 7.95 4.80
CA LEU A 75 -15.37 8.25 3.39
C LEU A 75 -13.90 8.60 3.11
N ALA A 76 -13.28 9.41 3.97
CA ALA A 76 -11.86 9.73 3.88
C ALA A 76 -11.00 8.46 4.02
N ALA A 77 -11.29 7.59 4.99
CA ALA A 77 -10.60 6.33 5.19
C ALA A 77 -10.73 5.40 3.98
N VAL A 78 -11.94 5.22 3.44
CA VAL A 78 -12.18 4.44 2.21
C VAL A 78 -11.43 5.03 1.03
N GLY A 79 -11.41 6.36 0.86
CA GLY A 79 -10.66 7.05 -0.19
C GLY A 79 -9.15 6.79 -0.09
N VAL A 80 -8.59 6.90 1.12
CA VAL A 80 -7.18 6.58 1.39
C VAL A 80 -6.88 5.11 1.09
N LEU A 81 -7.74 4.18 1.50
CA LEU A 81 -7.56 2.75 1.21
C LEU A 81 -7.69 2.42 -0.28
N PHE A 82 -8.62 3.07 -0.98
CA PHE A 82 -8.80 2.93 -2.42
C PHE A 82 -7.54 3.34 -3.19
N TRP A 83 -6.93 4.46 -2.79
CA TRP A 83 -5.63 4.88 -3.29
C TRP A 83 -4.51 3.90 -2.87
N ARG A 84 -4.48 3.48 -1.60
CA ARG A 84 -3.46 2.56 -1.04
C ARG A 84 -3.42 1.21 -1.74
N PHE A 85 -4.56 0.65 -2.14
CA PHE A 85 -4.65 -0.61 -2.90
C PHE A 85 -4.14 -0.50 -4.34
N GLY A 86 -3.82 0.70 -4.82
CA GLY A 86 -3.04 0.87 -6.07
C GLY A 86 -1.56 0.49 -5.94
N HIS A 87 -1.07 0.27 -4.72
CA HIS A 87 0.31 -0.09 -4.43
C HIS A 87 0.38 -1.51 -3.86
N ALA A 88 1.56 -2.14 -3.87
CA ALA A 88 1.74 -3.47 -3.27
C ALA A 88 1.40 -3.46 -1.76
N VAL A 89 0.55 -4.40 -1.34
CA VAL A 89 0.15 -4.64 0.05
C VAL A 89 0.28 -6.13 0.33
N SER A 90 0.71 -6.51 1.54
CA SER A 90 0.67 -7.91 1.95
C SER A 90 -0.78 -8.40 2.07
N LYS A 91 -1.06 -9.67 1.77
CA LYS A 91 -2.43 -10.24 1.87
C LYS A 91 -3.05 -10.05 3.26
N ARG A 92 -2.25 -10.23 4.31
CA ARG A 92 -2.68 -10.07 5.71
C ARG A 92 -3.10 -8.63 6.00
N SER A 93 -2.30 -7.66 5.58
CA SER A 93 -2.64 -6.24 5.76
C SER A 93 -3.86 -5.84 4.92
N ALA A 94 -3.98 -6.35 3.69
CA ALA A 94 -5.13 -6.08 2.83
C ALA A 94 -6.44 -6.59 3.47
N GLY A 95 -6.45 -7.82 3.99
CA GLY A 95 -7.61 -8.36 4.70
C GLY A 95 -7.99 -7.54 5.93
N ALA A 96 -7.00 -7.13 6.74
CA ALA A 96 -7.27 -6.32 7.93
C ALA A 96 -7.78 -4.91 7.60
N TYR A 97 -7.28 -4.28 6.53
CA TYR A 97 -7.83 -3.01 6.03
C TYR A 97 -9.29 -3.14 5.57
N LEU A 98 -9.61 -4.22 4.86
CA LEU A 98 -10.98 -4.49 4.41
C LEU A 98 -11.93 -4.64 5.60
N VAL A 99 -11.57 -5.50 6.56
CA VAL A 99 -12.39 -5.73 7.77
C VAL A 99 -12.57 -4.42 8.56
N GLY A 100 -11.51 -3.65 8.75
CA GLY A 100 -11.59 -2.37 9.46
C GLY A 100 -12.52 -1.37 8.76
N ALA A 101 -12.44 -1.26 7.43
CA ALA A 101 -13.31 -0.37 6.66
C ALA A 101 -14.78 -0.81 6.69
N TRP A 102 -15.05 -2.11 6.59
CA TRP A 102 -16.40 -2.67 6.64
C TRP A 102 -17.05 -2.45 8.00
N LEU A 103 -16.29 -2.67 9.09
CA LEU A 103 -16.73 -2.37 10.45
C LEU A 103 -17.07 -0.89 10.61
N LEU A 104 -16.21 0.01 10.16
CA LEU A 104 -16.46 1.45 10.22
C LEU A 104 -17.74 1.86 9.46
N ALA A 105 -17.92 1.33 8.25
CA ALA A 105 -19.09 1.63 7.42
C ALA A 105 -20.39 1.14 8.06
N GLY A 106 -20.43 -0.14 8.47
CA GLY A 106 -21.59 -0.73 9.14
C GLY A 106 -21.91 -0.06 10.48
N ALA A 107 -20.89 0.18 11.31
CA ALA A 107 -21.06 0.86 12.59
C ALA A 107 -21.60 2.29 12.42
N THR A 108 -21.09 3.03 11.42
CA THR A 108 -21.59 4.38 11.14
C THR A 108 -23.06 4.36 10.73
N ALA A 109 -23.49 3.39 9.91
CA ALA A 109 -24.89 3.21 9.55
C ALA A 109 -25.77 2.87 10.76
N LEU A 110 -25.32 2.01 11.67
CA LEU A 110 -26.04 1.71 12.92
C LEU A 110 -26.17 2.95 13.82
N VAL A 111 -25.11 3.75 13.97
CA VAL A 111 -25.17 5.02 14.71
C VAL A 111 -26.14 5.99 14.04
N TRP A 112 -26.17 6.06 12.71
CA TRP A 112 -27.11 6.89 11.96
C TRP A 112 -28.58 6.51 12.22
N GLN A 113 -28.85 5.21 12.35
CA GLN A 113 -30.16 4.68 12.71
C GLN A 113 -30.46 4.76 14.21
N LEU A 114 -29.47 5.14 15.04
CA LEU A 114 -29.60 5.22 16.49
C LEU A 114 -29.94 3.84 17.10
N SER A 115 -29.43 2.77 16.47
CA SER A 115 -29.66 1.37 16.85
C SER A 115 -28.38 0.76 17.42
N PHE A 116 -28.51 -0.05 18.47
CA PHE A 116 -27.38 -0.77 19.10
C PHE A 116 -26.15 0.11 19.42
N VAL A 117 -26.38 1.36 19.85
CA VAL A 117 -25.34 2.38 20.08
C VAL A 117 -24.06 1.87 20.77
N PRO A 118 -24.10 1.11 21.88
CA PRO A 118 -22.86 0.64 22.51
C PRO A 118 -22.06 -0.33 21.62
N PHE A 119 -22.74 -1.23 20.92
CA PHE A 119 -22.08 -2.15 19.98
C PHE A 119 -21.56 -1.42 18.76
N ALA A 120 -22.32 -0.45 18.24
CA ALA A 120 -21.89 0.36 17.11
C ALA A 120 -20.65 1.20 17.48
N ALA A 121 -20.59 1.77 18.68
CA ALA A 121 -19.40 2.48 19.17
C ALA A 121 -18.18 1.54 19.28
N LEU A 122 -18.35 0.35 19.87
CA LEU A 122 -17.27 -0.63 19.98
C LEU A 122 -16.77 -1.07 18.60
N ALA A 123 -17.67 -1.39 17.68
CA ALA A 123 -17.34 -1.79 16.31
C ALA A 123 -16.62 -0.65 15.55
N PHE A 124 -17.06 0.60 15.73
CA PHE A 124 -16.42 1.76 15.13
C PHE A 124 -14.96 1.91 15.62
N HIS A 125 -14.74 1.89 16.93
CA HIS A 125 -13.40 2.01 17.50
C HIS A 125 -12.50 0.81 17.18
N ALA A 126 -13.05 -0.40 17.16
CA ALA A 126 -12.32 -1.58 16.74
C ALA A 126 -11.87 -1.46 15.27
N GLY A 127 -12.75 -0.96 14.39
CA GLY A 127 -12.43 -0.69 12.99
C GLY A 127 -11.32 0.36 12.86
N GLU A 128 -11.45 1.50 13.54
CA GLU A 128 -10.46 2.57 13.56
C GLU A 128 -9.10 2.10 14.06
N PHE A 129 -9.07 1.41 15.21
CA PHE A 129 -7.85 0.87 15.80
C PHE A 129 -7.19 -0.16 14.88
N THR A 130 -7.99 -1.01 14.22
CA THR A 130 -7.49 -1.97 13.22
C THR A 130 -6.80 -1.26 12.06
N LEU A 131 -7.42 -0.21 11.50
CA LEU A 131 -6.83 0.55 10.40
C LEU A 131 -5.52 1.22 10.82
N LEU A 132 -5.49 1.88 11.98
CA LEU A 132 -4.30 2.55 12.50
C LEU A 132 -3.18 1.56 12.82
N PHE A 133 -3.50 0.46 13.48
CA PHE A 133 -2.53 -0.58 13.83
C PHE A 133 -1.91 -1.22 12.58
N VAL A 134 -2.73 -1.52 11.55
CA VAL A 134 -2.25 -2.08 10.28
C VAL A 134 -1.40 -1.06 9.53
N ALA A 135 -1.80 0.22 9.50
CA ALA A 135 -1.03 1.29 8.88
C ALA A 135 0.34 1.47 9.55
N TRP A 136 0.38 1.43 10.89
CA TRP A 136 1.62 1.49 11.65
C TRP A 136 2.55 0.31 11.34
N ARG A 137 2.01 -0.92 11.25
CA ARG A 137 2.79 -2.11 10.87
C ARG A 137 3.29 -2.05 9.43
N ASP A 138 2.49 -1.53 8.50
CA ASP A 138 2.88 -1.38 7.09
C ASP A 138 4.04 -0.39 6.93
N HIS A 139 4.10 0.65 7.77
CA HIS A 139 5.21 1.61 7.77
C HIS A 139 6.53 0.99 8.25
N GLN A 140 6.50 0.19 9.32
CA GLN A 140 7.70 -0.43 9.90
C GLN A 140 8.42 -1.38 8.93
N GLY A 141 7.67 -2.08 8.07
CA GLY A 141 8.24 -2.96 7.05
C GLY A 141 9.02 -2.22 5.96
N ARG A 142 8.76 -0.92 5.75
CA ARG A 142 9.51 -0.09 4.79
C ARG A 142 10.78 0.49 5.39
N SER A 143 10.77 0.84 6.68
CA SER A 143 11.93 1.42 7.38
C SER A 143 13.08 0.44 7.57
N SER A 144 12.82 -0.87 7.64
CA SER A 144 13.89 -1.88 7.76
C SER A 144 14.65 -2.14 6.44
N GLY A 145 14.09 -1.71 5.31
CA GLY A 145 14.67 -1.90 3.97
C GLY A 145 15.29 -0.65 3.35
N PHE A 146 15.11 0.52 3.98
CA PHE A 146 15.69 1.78 3.51
C PHE A 146 17.17 1.85 3.88
N ARG A 147 17.97 0.97 3.28
CA ARG A 147 19.41 1.19 3.15
C ARG A 147 19.53 2.38 2.21
N TRP A 148 19.69 3.58 2.77
CA TRP A 148 20.32 4.68 2.04
C TRP A 148 21.57 4.07 1.41
N LYS A 149 21.54 3.78 0.11
CA LYS A 149 22.77 3.81 -0.63
C LYS A 149 23.04 5.30 -0.67
N PRO A 150 24.01 5.84 0.09
CA PRO A 150 24.48 7.17 -0.22
C PRO A 150 24.70 7.15 -1.72
N VAL A 151 24.10 8.12 -2.41
CA VAL A 151 24.58 8.49 -3.74
C VAL A 151 26.00 8.97 -3.45
N THR A 152 26.92 8.03 -3.33
CA THR A 152 28.34 8.27 -3.43
C THR A 152 28.44 8.82 -4.83
N ALA A 153 28.47 10.14 -4.88
CA ALA A 153 28.80 10.92 -6.03
C ALA A 153 30.16 10.41 -6.51
N ALA A 154 30.15 9.35 -7.32
CA ALA A 154 31.24 8.99 -8.20
C ALA A 154 31.21 9.99 -9.36
N ARG A 155 31.31 11.28 -9.00
CA ARG A 155 31.57 12.39 -9.89
C ARG A 155 33.07 12.64 -9.83
N SER A 156 33.83 11.71 -10.41
CA SER A 156 35.27 11.84 -10.69
C SER A 156 35.66 10.62 -11.52
N ARG A 157 36.00 10.66 -12.81
CA ARG A 157 36.44 11.71 -13.73
C ARG A 157 36.23 11.17 -15.17
N PRO A 158 35.70 11.94 -16.13
CA PRO A 158 36.18 11.80 -17.50
C PRO A 158 37.51 12.56 -17.57
N SER A 159 38.64 11.85 -17.63
CA SER A 159 39.87 12.46 -18.10
C SER A 159 39.67 12.71 -19.60
N PRO A 160 39.69 13.97 -20.09
CA PRO A 160 39.76 14.20 -21.51
C PRO A 160 41.16 13.76 -21.94
N ARG A 161 41.29 12.55 -22.50
CA ARG A 161 42.45 12.21 -23.31
C ARG A 161 42.38 13.08 -24.56
N MET A 162 42.97 14.26 -24.50
CA MET A 162 43.49 14.94 -25.67
C MET A 162 44.62 14.06 -26.21
N HIS A 163 44.29 13.10 -27.07
CA HIS A 163 45.25 12.62 -28.03
C HIS A 163 45.34 13.66 -29.13
N THR A 164 46.39 14.45 -29.05
CA THR A 164 46.94 15.29 -30.11
C THR A 164 47.16 14.45 -31.37
N ARG A 165 46.15 14.41 -32.23
CA ARG A 165 46.27 14.02 -33.63
C ARG A 165 46.78 15.24 -34.38
N SER A 166 47.74 15.03 -35.29
CA SER A 166 48.21 15.97 -36.32
C SER A 166 49.46 16.80 -36.01
N ALA A 167 50.62 16.15 -36.06
CA ALA A 167 51.88 16.79 -36.50
C ALA A 167 52.73 15.81 -37.32
N ARG A 168 52.10 15.06 -38.22
CA ARG A 168 52.80 14.13 -39.13
C ARG A 168 52.20 14.24 -40.54
N SER A 169 52.26 15.44 -41.11
CA SER A 169 51.95 15.70 -42.54
C SER A 169 52.93 16.66 -43.21
N ALA A 170 54.06 17.01 -42.58
CA ALA A 170 55.03 17.96 -43.15
C ALA A 170 56.30 17.29 -43.74
N SER A 171 56.46 15.96 -43.66
CA SER A 171 57.70 15.29 -44.12
C SER A 171 57.60 14.63 -45.50
N ALA A 172 56.44 14.65 -46.16
CA ALA A 172 56.27 14.03 -47.49
C ALA A 172 56.39 15.02 -48.66
N ALA A 173 56.57 16.31 -48.39
CA ALA A 173 56.68 17.34 -49.44
C ALA A 173 58.12 17.64 -49.88
N SER A 174 59.14 17.04 -49.25
CA SER A 174 60.56 17.33 -49.54
C SER A 174 61.28 16.26 -50.38
N GLU A 175 60.67 15.11 -50.67
CA GLU A 175 61.31 14.06 -51.49
C GLU A 175 60.98 14.12 -53.00
N LEU A 176 60.11 15.02 -53.45
CA LEU A 176 59.64 15.07 -54.85
C LEU A 176 60.24 16.21 -55.70
N VAL A 177 61.27 16.92 -55.20
CA VAL A 177 61.95 18.01 -55.92
C VAL A 177 63.43 17.68 -56.25
N ALA A 178 63.89 16.46 -55.97
CA ALA A 178 65.29 16.06 -56.19
C ALA A 178 65.48 14.90 -57.18
N SER A 179 64.66 14.79 -58.22
CA SER A 179 64.90 13.88 -59.36
C SER A 179 64.39 14.47 -60.67
#